data_AF-A0A382S3V7-F1
#
_entry.id   AF-A0A382S3V7-F1
#
_cell.length_a   1.000
_cell.length_b   1.000
_cell.length_c   1.000
_cell.angle_alpha   90.00
_cell.angle_beta   90.00
_cell.angle_gamma   90.00
#
_symmetry.space_group_name_H-M   'P 1'
#
loop_
_entity.id
_entity.type
_entity.pdbx_description
1 polymer ?
#
loop_
_entity_poly.entity_id
_entity_poly.type
_entity_poly.pdbx_seq_one_letter_code
_entity_poly.pdbx_strand_id
1 'polypeptide(L)'
;MKTFKHDLVEVDQLVQINEAGKRHYETPNGNKYPSVTTVLNVLSKAAIQEWRNHIGEEKANKIMRSSSNRGTNAHKVIEKYIWNQKNYLNGSMPDAIELFKEIQPILDEKVDNVRMIEGRLWSDEFKVAGTVDLIAEWDGVLSSIDWKTSLKHVDEDHPKLLKYKLQGTAYAKLFEERTGINVPQVVIAIMVSGMNSMPS
;
A
#
# COMPACT_ATOMS: atom_id res chain seq x y z
N MET A 1 23.23 -4.61 -0.71
CA MET A 1 21.86 -5.09 -0.94
C MET A 1 21.56 -6.11 0.14
N LYS A 2 20.59 -5.81 1.01
CA LYS A 2 20.12 -6.79 2.00
C LYS A 2 19.52 -8.01 1.29
N THR A 3 19.59 -9.16 1.95
CA THR A 3 18.80 -10.34 1.56
C THR A 3 17.74 -10.53 2.64
N PHE A 4 16.48 -10.36 2.27
CA PHE A 4 15.34 -10.55 3.17
C PHE A 4 15.08 -12.05 3.36
N LYS A 5 14.75 -12.46 4.59
CA LYS A 5 14.25 -13.80 4.86
C LYS A 5 12.78 -13.89 4.47
N HIS A 6 12.40 -15.01 3.86
CA HIS A 6 11.02 -15.29 3.46
C HIS A 6 10.51 -16.51 4.23
N ASP A 7 9.48 -16.31 5.05
CA ASP A 7 8.69 -17.35 5.72
C ASP A 7 7.22 -17.16 5.30
N LEU A 8 6.97 -17.39 4.01
CA LEU A 8 5.72 -17.03 3.36
C LEU A 8 4.58 -17.93 3.84
N VAL A 9 3.43 -17.32 4.08
CA VAL A 9 2.20 -18.06 4.37
C VAL A 9 1.40 -18.26 3.10
N GLU A 10 0.78 -19.43 2.98
CA GLU A 10 -0.17 -19.73 1.92
C GLU A 10 -1.59 -19.42 2.41
N VAL A 11 -2.36 -18.74 1.56
CA VAL A 11 -3.78 -18.45 1.76
C VAL A 11 -4.51 -18.74 0.46
N ASP A 12 -5.80 -19.05 0.53
CA ASP A 12 -6.55 -19.32 -0.70
C ASP A 12 -6.59 -18.09 -1.61
N GLN A 13 -6.65 -18.36 -2.91
CA GLN A 13 -6.62 -17.29 -3.91
C GLN A 13 -7.99 -16.64 -4.07
N LEU A 14 -7.97 -15.31 -4.14
CA LEU A 14 -9.12 -14.49 -4.51
C LEU A 14 -9.07 -14.13 -5.99
N VAL A 15 -10.21 -14.23 -6.65
CA VAL A 15 -10.40 -13.69 -7.99
C VAL A 15 -10.81 -12.23 -7.87
N GLN A 16 -9.99 -11.34 -8.40
CA GLN A 16 -10.35 -9.92 -8.48
C GLN A 16 -11.25 -9.69 -9.70
N ILE A 17 -12.37 -9.00 -9.47
CA ILE A 17 -13.34 -8.66 -10.51
C ILE A 17 -13.55 -7.13 -10.50
N ASN A 18 -13.63 -6.54 -11.69
CA ASN A 18 -13.98 -5.13 -11.85
C ASN A 18 -15.43 -5.03 -12.34
N GLU A 19 -16.34 -4.62 -11.47
CA GLU A 19 -17.77 -4.43 -11.78
C GLU A 19 -18.13 -2.94 -11.60
N ALA A 20 -18.74 -2.32 -12.61
CA ALA A 20 -19.16 -0.91 -12.59
C ALA A 20 -18.08 0.09 -12.11
N GLY A 21 -16.82 -0.14 -12.52
CA GLY A 21 -15.69 0.71 -12.14
C GLY A 21 -15.20 0.54 -10.69
N LYS A 22 -15.71 -0.46 -9.95
CA LYS A 22 -15.30 -0.79 -8.59
C LYS A 22 -14.65 -2.16 -8.53
N ARG A 23 -13.58 -2.25 -7.73
CA ARG A 23 -12.85 -3.50 -7.48
C ARG A 23 -13.57 -4.32 -6.40
N HIS A 24 -13.99 -5.51 -6.79
CA HIS A 24 -14.53 -6.55 -5.93
C HIS A 24 -13.61 -7.77 -5.94
N TYR A 25 -13.80 -8.64 -4.96
CA TYR A 25 -13.11 -9.91 -4.88
C TYR A 25 -14.12 -11.02 -4.67
N GLU A 26 -14.01 -12.07 -5.48
CA GLU A 26 -14.75 -13.31 -5.32
C GLU A 26 -13.90 -14.28 -4.51
N THR A 27 -14.47 -14.73 -3.39
CA THR A 27 -13.87 -15.72 -2.48
C THR A 27 -14.01 -17.13 -3.04
N PRO A 28 -13.21 -18.10 -2.56
CA PRO A 28 -13.35 -19.51 -2.95
C PRO A 28 -14.76 -20.08 -2.72
N ASN A 29 -15.50 -19.53 -1.76
CA ASN A 29 -16.86 -19.96 -1.41
C ASN A 29 -17.96 -19.24 -2.22
N GLY A 30 -17.60 -18.43 -3.23
CA GLY A 30 -18.55 -17.71 -4.08
C GLY A 30 -19.10 -16.41 -3.50
N ASN A 31 -18.66 -15.99 -2.30
CA ASN A 31 -19.00 -14.66 -1.76
C ASN A 31 -18.26 -13.57 -2.54
N LYS A 32 -18.91 -12.40 -2.71
CA LYS A 32 -18.32 -11.21 -3.31
C LYS A 32 -18.17 -10.11 -2.27
N TYR A 33 -16.94 -9.60 -2.10
CA TYR A 33 -16.64 -8.53 -1.15
C TYR A 33 -16.08 -7.28 -1.82
N PRO A 34 -16.49 -6.07 -1.38
CA PRO A 34 -15.88 -4.83 -1.81
C PRO A 34 -14.44 -4.71 -1.27
N SER A 35 -13.63 -3.91 -1.95
CA SER A 35 -12.30 -3.60 -1.43
C SER A 35 -12.32 -2.76 -0.15
N VAL A 36 -11.36 -2.98 0.76
CA VAL A 36 -11.13 -2.13 1.96
C VAL A 36 -11.10 -0.65 1.59
N THR A 37 -10.38 -0.31 0.51
CA THR A 37 -10.28 1.08 0.03
C THR A 37 -11.62 1.63 -0.45
N THR A 38 -12.49 0.80 -1.05
CA THR A 38 -13.84 1.22 -1.47
C THR A 38 -14.70 1.59 -0.27
N VAL A 39 -14.65 0.79 0.81
CA VAL A 39 -15.38 1.07 2.05
C VAL A 39 -14.84 2.35 2.71
N LEU A 40 -13.52 2.48 2.86
CA LEU A 40 -12.90 3.65 3.48
C LEU A 40 -13.06 4.94 2.66
N ASN A 41 -13.21 4.85 1.33
CA ASN A 41 -13.43 6.03 0.47
C ASN A 41 -14.76 6.73 0.76
N VAL A 42 -15.74 6.06 1.36
CA VAL A 42 -17.00 6.70 1.80
C VAL A 42 -16.72 7.82 2.82
N LEU A 43 -15.68 7.68 3.63
CA LEU A 43 -15.32 8.62 4.70
C LEU A 43 -14.68 9.92 4.18
N SER A 44 -14.23 9.99 2.92
CA SER A 44 -13.43 11.10 2.40
C SER A 44 -14.01 11.84 1.18
N LYS A 45 -15.27 11.57 0.81
CA LYS A 45 -15.85 12.08 -0.46
C LYS A 45 -15.98 13.61 -0.52
N ALA A 46 -16.42 14.25 0.57
CA ALA A 46 -16.69 15.69 0.60
C ALA A 46 -15.41 16.52 0.40
N ALA A 47 -14.37 16.25 1.19
CA ALA A 47 -13.10 16.97 1.12
C ALA A 47 -12.37 16.82 -0.23
N ILE A 48 -12.48 15.64 -0.87
CA ILE A 48 -11.91 15.43 -2.21
C ILE A 48 -12.65 16.27 -3.25
N GLN A 49 -13.99 16.37 -3.16
CA GLN A 49 -14.78 17.15 -4.09
C GLN A 49 -14.47 18.64 -3.98
N GLU A 50 -14.34 19.17 -2.76
CA GLU A 50 -13.96 20.58 -2.52
C GLU A 50 -12.58 20.91 -3.10
N TRP A 51 -11.59 20.03 -2.89
CA TRP A 51 -10.26 20.20 -3.48
C TRP A 51 -10.31 20.22 -5.01
N ARG A 52 -11.09 19.34 -5.65
CA ARG A 52 -11.27 19.33 -7.12
C ARG A 52 -11.90 20.61 -7.63
N ASN A 53 -12.93 21.11 -6.94
CA ASN A 53 -13.58 22.37 -7.28
C ASN A 53 -12.59 23.54 -7.22
N HIS A 54 -11.61 23.49 -6.31
CA HIS A 54 -10.60 24.53 -6.14
C HIS A 54 -9.52 24.54 -7.24
N ILE A 55 -9.05 23.36 -7.67
CA ILE A 55 -7.94 23.27 -8.65
C ILE A 55 -8.37 23.05 -10.10
N GLY A 56 -9.66 22.76 -10.33
CA GLY A 56 -10.23 22.44 -11.63
C GLY A 56 -10.09 20.96 -12.01
N GLU A 57 -11.14 20.43 -12.64
CA GLU A 57 -11.31 18.99 -12.95
C GLU A 57 -10.18 18.39 -13.80
N GLU A 58 -9.77 19.08 -14.87
CA GLU A 58 -8.71 18.61 -15.77
C GLU A 58 -7.34 18.53 -15.06
N LYS A 59 -7.00 19.56 -14.28
CA LYS A 59 -5.77 19.61 -13.48
C LYS A 59 -5.79 18.58 -12.36
N ALA A 60 -6.93 18.40 -11.70
CA ALA A 60 -7.13 17.36 -10.68
C ALA A 60 -6.89 15.96 -11.28
N ASN A 61 -7.47 15.67 -12.44
CA ASN A 61 -7.31 14.38 -13.12
C ASN A 61 -5.86 14.12 -13.53
N LYS A 62 -5.15 15.12 -14.05
CA LYS A 62 -3.72 15.01 -14.39
C LYS A 62 -2.86 14.73 -13.17
N ILE A 63 -3.06 15.48 -12.07
CA ILE A 63 -2.32 15.29 -10.81
C ILE A 63 -2.60 13.91 -10.23
N MET A 64 -3.87 13.48 -10.19
CA MET A 64 -4.23 12.16 -9.68
C MET A 64 -3.65 11.03 -10.51
N ARG A 65 -3.72 11.11 -11.85
CA ARG A 65 -3.19 10.06 -12.74
C ARG A 65 -1.67 9.96 -12.62
N SER A 66 -0.96 11.08 -12.61
CA SER A 66 0.50 11.12 -12.43
C SER A 66 0.90 10.57 -11.06
N SER A 67 0.23 11.00 -9.98
CA SER A 67 0.50 10.51 -8.62
C SER A 67 0.24 9.00 -8.50
N SER A 68 -0.84 8.50 -9.11
CA SER A 68 -1.22 7.08 -9.07
C SER A 68 -0.23 6.20 -9.83
N ASN A 69 0.20 6.62 -11.03
CA ASN A 69 1.17 5.88 -11.84
C ASN A 69 2.53 5.79 -11.15
N ARG A 70 3.00 6.91 -10.58
CA ARG A 70 4.27 6.97 -9.87
C ARG A 70 4.26 6.10 -8.61
N GLY A 71 3.21 6.20 -7.79
CA GLY A 71 3.05 5.33 -6.62
C GLY A 71 3.04 3.85 -7.01
N THR A 72 2.27 3.49 -8.03
CA THR A 72 2.22 2.11 -8.55
C THR A 72 3.60 1.60 -9.01
N ASN A 73 4.39 2.44 -9.67
CA ASN A 73 5.73 2.05 -10.11
C ASN A 73 6.71 1.94 -8.94
N ALA A 74 6.63 2.81 -7.93
CA ALA A 74 7.46 2.71 -6.73
C ALA A 74 7.17 1.41 -5.96
N HIS A 75 5.89 1.05 -5.78
CA HIS A 75 5.51 -0.21 -5.13
C HIS A 75 6.11 -1.42 -5.85
N LYS A 76 6.06 -1.45 -7.19
CA LYS A 76 6.68 -2.53 -7.99
C LYS A 76 8.19 -2.65 -7.78
N VAL A 77 8.90 -1.53 -7.62
CA VAL A 77 10.33 -1.58 -7.34
C VAL A 77 10.59 -2.14 -5.94
N ILE A 78 9.83 -1.68 -4.94
CA ILE A 78 9.90 -2.16 -3.55
C ILE A 78 9.57 -3.67 -3.49
N GLU A 79 8.52 -4.11 -4.17
CA GLU A 79 8.13 -5.52 -4.28
C GLU A 79 9.29 -6.39 -4.81
N LYS A 80 9.84 -6.02 -5.98
CA LYS A 80 10.96 -6.75 -6.59
C LYS A 80 12.19 -6.77 -5.68
N TYR A 81 12.44 -5.66 -4.97
CA TYR A 81 13.54 -5.54 -4.03
C TYR A 81 13.38 -6.50 -2.84
N ILE A 82 12.20 -6.50 -2.21
CA ILE A 82 11.87 -7.40 -1.09
C ILE A 82 11.88 -8.87 -1.52
N TRP A 83 11.54 -9.16 -2.78
CA TRP A 83 11.71 -10.49 -3.38
C TRP A 83 13.16 -10.90 -3.65
N ASN A 84 14.16 -10.11 -3.22
CA ASN A 84 15.58 -10.35 -3.49
C ASN A 84 15.93 -10.47 -4.99
N GLN A 85 15.13 -9.88 -5.90
CA GLN A 85 15.40 -9.97 -7.33
C GLN A 85 16.63 -9.15 -7.69
N LYS A 86 17.60 -9.71 -8.43
CA LYS A 86 18.84 -9.00 -8.79
C LYS A 86 18.63 -7.75 -9.65
N ASN A 87 17.60 -7.76 -10.50
CA ASN A 87 17.34 -6.70 -11.49
C ASN A 87 16.11 -5.86 -11.13
N TYR A 88 15.87 -5.62 -9.83
CA TYR A 88 14.66 -4.95 -9.32
C TYR A 88 14.41 -3.55 -9.91
N LEU A 89 15.46 -2.83 -10.33
CA LEU A 89 15.34 -1.52 -10.98
C LEU A 89 15.07 -1.59 -12.49
N ASN A 90 15.27 -2.73 -13.14
CA ASN A 90 15.24 -2.82 -14.60
C ASN A 90 13.83 -2.49 -15.14
N GLY A 91 13.77 -1.61 -16.15
CA GLY A 91 12.53 -1.11 -16.75
C GLY A 91 11.72 -0.17 -15.88
N SER A 92 12.26 0.30 -14.74
CA SER A 92 11.56 1.22 -13.85
C SER A 92 11.76 2.67 -14.27
N MET A 93 10.73 3.50 -14.09
CA MET A 93 10.79 4.93 -14.40
C MET A 93 11.72 5.67 -13.41
N PRO A 94 12.43 6.74 -13.82
CA PRO A 94 13.37 7.45 -12.96
C PRO A 94 12.76 7.96 -11.65
N ASP A 95 11.52 8.43 -11.68
CA ASP A 95 10.79 8.93 -10.51
C ASP A 95 10.46 7.83 -9.49
N ALA A 96 10.18 6.61 -9.96
CA ALA A 96 10.01 5.44 -9.10
C ALA A 96 11.32 5.00 -8.46
N ILE A 97 12.44 5.09 -9.19
CA ILE A 97 13.78 4.77 -8.68
C ILE A 97 14.19 5.77 -7.59
N GLU A 98 13.92 7.07 -7.79
CA GLU A 98 14.20 8.11 -6.79
C GLU A 98 13.45 7.84 -5.49
N LEU A 99 12.13 7.61 -5.55
CA LEU A 99 11.32 7.26 -4.38
C LEU A 99 11.80 5.99 -3.68
N PHE A 100 12.15 4.96 -4.46
CA PHE A 100 12.69 3.73 -3.89
C PHE A 100 14.01 3.97 -3.14
N LYS A 101 14.91 4.78 -3.71
CA LYS A 101 16.22 5.06 -3.09
C LYS A 101 16.09 5.80 -1.77
N GLU A 102 15.06 6.64 -1.59
CA GLU A 102 14.79 7.31 -0.31
C GLU A 102 14.44 6.30 0.79
N ILE A 103 13.65 5.27 0.47
CA ILE A 103 13.19 4.30 1.47
C ILE A 103 14.10 3.07 1.60
N GLN A 104 14.97 2.80 0.61
CA GLN A 104 15.85 1.63 0.61
C GLN A 104 16.66 1.45 1.91
N PRO A 105 17.32 2.48 2.49
CA PRO A 105 18.05 2.31 3.74
C PRO A 105 17.15 1.91 4.91
N ILE A 106 15.92 2.42 4.93
CA ILE A 106 14.92 2.12 5.96
C ILE A 106 14.45 0.66 5.81
N LEU A 107 14.22 0.19 4.59
CA LEU A 107 13.90 -1.22 4.33
C LEU A 107 15.04 -2.14 4.78
N ASP A 108 16.28 -1.76 4.45
CA ASP A 108 17.47 -2.53 4.81
C ASP A 108 17.66 -2.61 6.33
N GLU A 109 17.33 -1.55 7.06
CA GLU A 109 17.43 -1.54 8.52
C GLU A 109 16.26 -2.29 9.17
N LYS A 110 15.02 -1.96 8.79
CA LYS A 110 13.84 -2.25 9.60
C LYS A 110 13.07 -3.49 9.17
N VAL A 111 13.14 -3.89 7.89
CA VAL A 111 12.29 -4.97 7.34
C VAL A 111 13.04 -6.30 7.27
N ASP A 112 12.49 -7.37 7.84
CA ASP A 112 12.95 -8.76 7.61
C ASP A 112 11.78 -9.75 7.84
N ASN A 113 12.04 -11.06 7.75
CA ASN A 113 11.08 -12.13 8.05
C ASN A 113 9.72 -11.93 7.35
N VAL A 114 9.79 -11.86 6.03
CA VAL A 114 8.65 -11.57 5.16
C VAL A 114 7.66 -12.73 5.16
N ARG A 115 6.39 -12.42 5.44
CA ARG A 115 5.28 -13.40 5.49
C ARG A 115 4.39 -13.33 4.26
N MET A 116 4.23 -12.16 3.65
CA MET A 116 3.37 -11.96 2.49
C MET A 116 3.74 -10.69 1.73
N ILE A 117 3.74 -10.74 0.40
CA ILE A 117 4.02 -9.60 -0.50
C ILE A 117 2.89 -9.53 -1.52
N GLU A 118 2.26 -8.37 -1.70
CA GLU A 118 1.15 -8.15 -2.65
C GLU A 118 0.05 -9.22 -2.55
N GLY A 119 -0.19 -9.70 -1.33
CA GLY A 119 -1.10 -10.81 -1.07
C GLY A 119 -2.56 -10.37 -1.04
N ARG A 120 -3.44 -11.15 -1.67
CA ARG A 120 -4.89 -10.90 -1.61
C ARG A 120 -5.47 -11.60 -0.39
N LEU A 121 -6.21 -10.84 0.40
CA LEU A 121 -6.85 -11.33 1.63
C LEU A 121 -8.30 -10.88 1.69
N TRP A 122 -9.10 -11.58 2.47
CA TRP A 122 -10.49 -11.23 2.75
C TRP A 122 -10.86 -11.55 4.19
N SER A 123 -11.94 -10.91 4.62
CA SER A 123 -12.60 -11.16 5.89
C SER A 123 -14.05 -11.49 5.62
N ASP A 124 -14.47 -12.66 6.10
CA ASP A 124 -15.88 -13.07 6.11
C ASP A 124 -16.64 -12.36 7.24
N GLU A 125 -15.96 -12.02 8.33
CA GLU A 125 -16.53 -11.25 9.45
C GLU A 125 -16.89 -9.82 9.02
N PHE A 126 -15.92 -9.08 8.47
CA PHE A 126 -16.11 -7.70 8.02
C PHE A 126 -16.70 -7.59 6.62
N LYS A 127 -16.75 -8.71 5.87
CA LYS A 127 -17.22 -8.77 4.47
C LYS A 127 -16.48 -7.81 3.55
N VAL A 128 -15.16 -7.74 3.69
CA VAL A 128 -14.27 -6.90 2.87
C VAL A 128 -13.07 -7.70 2.40
N ALA A 129 -12.46 -7.26 1.31
CA ALA A 129 -11.25 -7.87 0.76
C ALA A 129 -10.23 -6.83 0.29
N GLY A 130 -9.01 -7.23 0.01
CA GLY A 130 -7.97 -6.30 -0.42
C GLY A 130 -6.67 -6.98 -0.82
N THR A 131 -5.74 -6.16 -1.30
CA THR A 131 -4.35 -6.55 -1.50
C THR A 131 -3.53 -5.80 -0.47
N VAL A 132 -2.79 -6.54 0.36
CA VAL A 132 -1.82 -5.97 1.28
C VAL A 132 -0.49 -5.78 0.56
N ASP A 133 0.16 -4.64 0.77
CA ASP A 133 1.47 -4.38 0.16
C ASP A 133 2.53 -5.33 0.74
N LEU A 134 2.64 -5.39 2.08
CA LEU A 134 3.60 -6.26 2.78
C LEU A 134 3.10 -6.66 4.18
N ILE A 135 3.26 -7.94 4.52
CA ILE A 135 3.29 -8.44 5.91
C ILE A 135 4.71 -8.95 6.18
N ALA A 136 5.40 -8.32 7.12
CA ALA A 136 6.77 -8.66 7.51
C ALA A 136 7.07 -8.12 8.91
N GLU A 137 8.21 -8.47 9.47
CA GLU A 137 8.70 -7.79 10.66
C GLU A 137 9.20 -6.39 10.32
N TRP A 138 8.81 -5.42 11.14
CA TRP A 138 9.35 -4.07 11.16
C TRP A 138 9.96 -3.83 12.53
N ASP A 139 11.27 -3.59 12.59
CA ASP A 139 12.04 -3.50 13.84
C ASP A 139 11.79 -4.74 14.75
N GLY A 140 11.68 -5.93 14.15
CA GLY A 140 11.43 -7.20 14.85
C GLY A 140 9.97 -7.45 15.28
N VAL A 141 9.04 -6.57 14.93
CA VAL A 141 7.60 -6.73 15.25
C VAL A 141 6.81 -7.02 13.98
N LEU A 142 6.06 -8.13 13.98
CA LEU A 142 5.21 -8.48 12.83
C LEU A 142 4.20 -7.37 12.56
N SER A 143 4.21 -6.88 11.32
CA SER A 143 3.54 -5.66 10.93
C SER A 143 2.79 -5.79 9.62
N SER A 144 1.65 -5.10 9.55
CA SER A 144 1.03 -4.74 8.28
C SER A 144 1.65 -3.45 7.80
N ILE A 145 2.40 -3.51 6.71
CA ILE A 145 3.17 -2.39 6.17
C ILE A 145 2.54 -1.96 4.84
N ASP A 146 2.20 -0.68 4.74
CA ASP A 146 1.54 -0.09 3.58
C ASP A 146 2.35 1.12 3.09
N TRP A 147 2.67 1.11 1.80
CA TRP A 147 3.48 2.13 1.16
C TRP A 147 2.56 3.25 0.65
N LYS A 148 2.95 4.49 0.88
CA LYS A 148 2.23 5.66 0.39
C LYS A 148 3.20 6.63 -0.25
N THR A 149 2.78 7.26 -1.34
CA THR A 149 3.51 8.40 -1.90
C THR A 149 2.76 9.69 -1.66
N SER A 150 3.47 10.76 -1.32
CA SER A 150 2.89 12.10 -1.19
C SER A 150 3.70 13.14 -1.95
N LEU A 151 3.04 14.19 -2.44
CA LEU A 151 3.71 15.34 -3.07
C LEU A 151 4.26 16.34 -2.06
N LYS A 152 3.81 16.26 -0.81
CA LYS A 152 4.17 17.17 0.27
C LYS A 152 4.39 16.36 1.52
N HIS A 153 5.14 16.94 2.45
CA HIS A 153 5.24 16.43 3.80
C HIS A 153 3.85 16.18 4.39
N VAL A 154 3.77 15.19 5.28
CA VAL A 154 2.53 14.77 5.94
C VAL A 154 2.72 14.94 7.43
N ASP A 155 2.15 16.02 7.97
CA ASP A 155 2.17 16.27 9.40
C ASP A 155 1.40 15.19 10.17
N GLU A 156 1.76 14.98 11.43
CA GLU A 156 1.25 13.89 12.28
C GLU A 156 -0.27 13.95 12.53
N ASP A 157 -0.86 15.13 12.44
CA ASP A 157 -2.29 15.40 12.61
C ASP A 157 -3.06 15.39 11.28
N HIS A 158 -2.38 15.16 10.15
CA HIS A 158 -3.01 15.26 8.84
C HIS A 158 -4.15 14.22 8.72
N PRO A 159 -5.38 14.62 8.30
CA PRO A 159 -6.57 13.75 8.29
C PRO A 159 -6.45 12.47 7.44
N LYS A 160 -5.53 12.43 6.46
CA LYS A 160 -5.31 11.22 5.64
C LYS A 160 -4.65 10.08 6.41
N LEU A 161 -3.93 10.39 7.49
CA LEU A 161 -3.26 9.39 8.32
C LEU A 161 -4.25 8.46 9.00
N LEU A 162 -5.40 8.95 9.45
CA LEU A 162 -6.45 8.10 10.01
C LEU A 162 -6.91 7.05 9.00
N LYS A 163 -7.14 7.46 7.75
CA LYS A 163 -7.54 6.53 6.67
C LYS A 163 -6.46 5.49 6.39
N TYR A 164 -5.19 5.88 6.36
CA TYR A 164 -4.09 4.94 6.14
C TYR A 164 -3.95 3.95 7.30
N LYS A 165 -4.03 4.43 8.54
CA LYS A 165 -4.03 3.58 9.74
C LYS A 165 -5.18 2.57 9.70
N LEU A 166 -6.41 3.01 9.40
CA LEU A 166 -7.56 2.12 9.26
C LEU A 166 -7.37 1.09 8.13
N GLN A 167 -6.77 1.48 7.01
CA GLN A 167 -6.46 0.55 5.92
C GLN A 167 -5.46 -0.53 6.38
N GLY A 168 -4.36 -0.14 7.04
CA GLY A 168 -3.38 -1.07 7.57
C GLY A 168 -3.95 -1.97 8.68
N THR A 169 -4.78 -1.44 9.58
CA THR A 169 -5.49 -2.24 10.59
C THR A 169 -6.41 -3.26 9.96
N ALA A 170 -7.14 -2.88 8.90
CA ALA A 170 -7.99 -3.83 8.18
C ALA A 170 -7.15 -4.96 7.57
N TYR A 171 -6.02 -4.66 6.95
CA TYR A 171 -5.14 -5.68 6.37
C TYR A 171 -4.52 -6.60 7.42
N ALA A 172 -4.11 -6.07 8.58
CA ALA A 172 -3.69 -6.87 9.73
C ALA A 172 -4.77 -7.87 10.14
N LYS A 173 -6.04 -7.43 10.24
CA LYS A 173 -7.17 -8.30 10.61
C LYS A 173 -7.54 -9.30 9.54
N LEU A 174 -7.51 -8.92 8.27
CA LEU A 174 -7.71 -9.82 7.15
C LEU A 174 -6.65 -10.93 7.14
N PHE A 175 -5.39 -10.60 7.43
CA PHE A 175 -4.31 -11.58 7.53
C PHE A 175 -4.50 -12.52 8.72
N GLU A 176 -4.80 -11.98 9.90
CA GLU A 176 -5.06 -12.75 11.12
C GLU A 176 -6.23 -13.73 10.92
N GLU A 177 -7.33 -13.31 10.30
CA GLU A 177 -8.48 -14.18 10.04
C GLU A 177 -8.14 -15.35 9.09
N ARG A 178 -7.25 -15.13 8.10
CA ARG A 178 -6.87 -16.15 7.13
C ARG A 178 -5.79 -17.11 7.62
N THR A 179 -5.00 -16.70 8.60
CA THR A 179 -3.78 -17.43 8.99
C THR A 179 -3.75 -17.84 10.46
N GLY A 180 -4.58 -17.22 11.31
CA GLY A 180 -4.52 -17.32 12.76
C GLY A 180 -3.34 -16.58 13.40
N ILE A 181 -2.52 -15.86 12.62
CA ILE A 181 -1.34 -15.16 13.11
C ILE A 181 -1.69 -13.69 13.37
N ASN A 182 -1.58 -13.28 14.64
CA ASN A 182 -1.82 -11.90 15.04
C ASN A 182 -0.74 -10.93 14.50
N VAL A 183 -1.17 -9.79 13.98
CA VAL A 183 -0.30 -8.73 13.45
C VAL A 183 -0.45 -7.48 14.34
N PRO A 184 0.40 -7.30 15.36
CA PRO A 184 0.21 -6.28 16.40
C PRO A 184 0.54 -4.85 15.96
N GLN A 185 1.27 -4.66 14.85
CA GLN A 185 1.74 -3.35 14.42
C GLN A 185 1.25 -3.00 13.02
N VAL A 186 0.93 -1.72 12.83
CA VAL A 186 0.61 -1.13 11.53
C VAL A 186 1.65 -0.08 11.23
N VAL A 187 2.32 -0.20 10.09
CA VAL A 187 3.34 0.74 9.62
C VAL A 187 2.86 1.39 8.33
N ILE A 188 2.78 2.73 8.34
CA ILE A 188 2.47 3.52 7.16
C ILE A 188 3.74 4.24 6.73
N ALA A 189 4.34 3.79 5.63
CA ALA A 189 5.60 4.32 5.14
C ALA A 189 5.33 5.30 3.98
N ILE A 190 5.49 6.60 4.26
CA ILE A 190 5.15 7.67 3.32
C ILE A 190 6.43 8.21 2.65
N MET A 191 6.60 7.92 1.36
CA MET A 191 7.65 8.51 0.52
C MET A 191 7.18 9.85 -0.03
N VAL A 192 7.97 10.92 0.16
CA VAL A 192 7.60 12.27 -0.26
C VAL A 192 8.35 12.63 -1.53
N SER A 193 7.64 12.66 -2.65
CA SER A 193 8.21 13.11 -3.92
C SER A 193 8.34 14.63 -3.92
N GLY A 194 9.52 15.15 -3.62
CA GLY A 194 9.82 16.56 -3.84
C GLY A 194 10.70 17.17 -2.76
N MET A 195 12.01 17.02 -2.90
CA MET A 195 13.00 18.08 -2.65
C MET A 195 14.40 17.59 -3.05
N ASN A 196 14.73 17.69 -4.34
CA ASN A 196 16.11 17.94 -4.74
C ASN A 196 16.22 19.45 -5.05
N SER A 197 16.86 20.15 -4.11
CA SER A 197 17.53 21.46 -4.22
C SER A 197 16.76 22.65 -4.82
N MET A 198 16.24 23.53 -3.96
CA MET A 198 16.62 24.94 -4.09
C MET A 198 17.80 25.16 -3.13
N PRO A 199 19.03 25.40 -3.62
CA PRO A 199 20.08 25.90 -2.75
C PRO A 199 19.66 27.29 -2.24
N SER A 200 19.83 27.50 -0.94
CA SER A 200 19.93 28.80 -0.31
C SER A 200 21.01 29.67 -0.96
#